data_AF-H2JAT9-F1
#
_entry.id   AF-H2JAT9-F1
#
_cell.length_a   1.000
_cell.length_b   1.000
_cell.length_c   1.000
_cell.angle_alpha   90.00
_cell.angle_beta   90.00
_cell.angle_gamma   90.00
#
_symmetry.space_group_name_H-M   'P 1'
#
loop_
_entity.id
_entity.type
_entity.pdbx_description
1 polymer ?
#
loop_
_entity_poly.entity_id
_entity_poly.type
_entity_poly.pdbx_seq_one_letter_code
_entity_poly.pdbx_strand_id
1 'polypeptide(L)'
;MRKFKSAISILVIMAVSINLSIFKIEAKINTDDDNCKLIIKYKDNTDKDIVYKNINKKHDNIKIDTLEKYKDNMDLIKVSGSDLESVISDLESDENIEFVQQDYVLNCENVYNTITPTDSYFSYQWGLKNNGQLIGNYGVKDVDINVIPAWTYTQGSDEVIIGVLDSGVYINHEDLHNNIYINKSEIPNNNIDDDNNGYIDDVNGWDFINNDNSVYDSFSEDLHGTFVAGIIAASSNNIGICGVAPNVKIMPLKFISDTQGHTSDAIRAIEYAESMGIDIINCSWGGLNYNKALKSAMNDIQKRCYSVGNQVLDIILNYYLTSIKKDVKINVTGKCMWGIKVDNVNLCTIFSNLIQNAVEELSIESTEDKYLNITVREGNDYVRIEIINSISNIHANKKEDFFKTQKHDRRNHGIGLQNVKKVIQCNGGIFNIKIENNNFRAIVILQKESLMMASPSYERPGVYSR
;
A
#
# COMPACT_ATOMS: atom_id res chain seq x y z
N MET A 1 4.18 49.75 18.01
CA MET A 1 2.76 49.90 17.62
C MET A 1 2.60 49.60 16.13
N ARG A 2 2.07 48.42 15.78
CA ARG A 2 1.05 48.21 14.74
C ARG A 2 0.76 46.72 14.63
N LYS A 3 -0.38 46.33 15.23
CA LYS A 3 -1.07 45.08 14.93
C LYS A 3 -1.55 45.17 13.48
N PHE A 4 -1.13 44.26 12.60
CA PHE A 4 -1.88 43.98 11.38
C PHE A 4 -2.55 42.63 11.55
N LYS A 5 -3.88 42.68 11.43
CA LYS A 5 -4.84 41.61 11.63
C LYS A 5 -4.56 40.48 10.63
N SER A 6 -4.59 39.25 11.13
CA SER A 6 -4.73 38.05 10.31
C SER A 6 -5.95 38.22 9.40
N ALA A 7 -5.69 38.31 8.10
CA ALA A 7 -6.71 38.14 7.08
C ALA A 7 -6.83 36.63 6.83
N ILE A 8 -7.95 36.05 7.25
CA ILE A 8 -8.32 34.68 6.88
C ILE A 8 -8.70 34.74 5.41
N SER A 9 -7.74 34.45 4.52
CA SER A 9 -8.01 34.22 3.11
C SER A 9 -8.65 32.84 2.96
N ILE A 10 -9.98 32.77 2.92
CA ILE A 10 -10.70 31.54 2.55
C ILE A 10 -10.58 31.42 1.03
N LEU A 11 -9.65 30.58 0.58
CA LEU A 11 -9.51 30.20 -0.82
C LEU A 11 -10.57 29.11 -1.11
N VAL A 12 -11.74 29.51 -1.62
CA VAL A 12 -12.76 28.57 -2.12
C VAL A 12 -12.32 28.13 -3.52
N ILE A 13 -11.64 26.99 -3.62
CA ILE A 13 -11.42 26.30 -4.89
C ILE A 13 -12.70 25.48 -5.17
N MET A 14 -13.66 26.08 -5.87
CA MET A 14 -14.71 25.31 -6.56
C MET A 14 -14.14 24.82 -7.88
N ALA A 15 -13.80 23.53 -7.93
CA ALA A 15 -13.50 22.85 -9.17
C ALA A 15 -14.26 21.53 -9.20
N VAL A 16 -15.58 21.58 -9.46
CA VAL A 16 -16.25 20.54 -10.25
C VAL A 16 -17.45 21.19 -10.94
N SER A 17 -17.37 21.31 -12.27
CA SER A 17 -18.54 21.47 -13.13
C SER A 17 -19.37 20.19 -13.05
N ILE A 18 -20.20 20.08 -12.02
CA ILE A 18 -21.28 19.09 -11.95
C ILE A 18 -22.48 19.70 -12.67
N ASN A 19 -22.97 19.00 -13.70
CA ASN A 19 -24.27 19.26 -14.30
C ASN A 19 -25.33 19.28 -13.19
N LEU A 20 -25.86 20.45 -12.85
CA LEU A 20 -27.06 20.59 -12.02
C LEU A 20 -28.27 20.06 -12.80
N SER A 21 -28.47 18.75 -12.76
CA SER A 21 -29.80 18.19 -12.87
C SER A 21 -30.42 18.34 -11.49
N ILE A 22 -31.29 19.33 -11.36
CA ILE A 22 -31.99 19.68 -10.11
C ILE A 22 -32.85 18.48 -9.67
N PHE A 23 -32.33 17.65 -8.77
CA PHE A 23 -33.18 16.89 -7.85
C PHE A 23 -33.48 17.82 -6.67
N LYS A 24 -34.66 18.45 -6.69
CA LYS A 24 -35.26 19.01 -5.48
C LYS A 24 -35.57 17.83 -4.55
N ILE A 25 -34.62 17.48 -3.68
CA ILE A 25 -34.93 16.70 -2.49
C ILE A 25 -35.51 17.70 -1.49
N GLU A 26 -36.83 17.70 -1.33
CA GLU A 26 -37.46 18.32 -0.17
C GLU A 26 -37.00 17.52 1.05
N ALA A 27 -36.00 18.03 1.77
CA ALA A 27 -35.54 17.42 3.00
C ALA A 27 -36.65 17.55 4.04
N LYS A 28 -37.34 16.43 4.33
CA LYS A 28 -38.22 16.34 5.50
C LYS A 28 -37.39 16.54 6.76
N ILE A 29 -37.91 17.37 7.67
CA ILE A 29 -37.31 17.63 8.98
C ILE A 29 -37.20 16.29 9.72
N ASN A 30 -35.97 15.95 10.13
CA ASN A 30 -35.76 14.74 10.90
C ASN A 30 -36.21 14.98 12.36
N THR A 31 -37.34 14.41 12.75
CA THR A 31 -37.96 14.55 14.08
C THR A 31 -37.74 13.33 14.98
N ASP A 32 -36.75 12.47 14.67
CA ASP A 32 -36.56 11.16 15.34
C ASP A 32 -36.03 11.24 16.79
N ASP A 33 -35.99 12.42 17.40
CA ASP A 33 -35.73 12.61 18.83
C ASP A 33 -36.66 13.70 19.37
N ASP A 34 -37.03 13.68 20.66
CA ASP A 34 -37.84 14.69 21.38
C ASP A 34 -37.21 16.13 21.38
N ASN A 35 -36.25 16.38 20.50
CA ASN A 35 -35.45 17.58 20.38
C ASN A 35 -35.12 17.86 18.90
N CYS A 36 -35.40 19.08 18.44
CA CYS A 36 -34.96 19.59 17.14
C CYS A 36 -34.01 20.77 17.32
N LYS A 37 -32.93 20.83 16.52
CA LYS A 37 -32.05 22.01 16.43
C LYS A 37 -32.40 22.80 15.18
N LEU A 38 -32.67 24.08 15.35
CA LEU A 38 -33.07 24.98 14.28
C LEU A 38 -32.17 26.22 14.27
N ILE A 39 -31.86 26.71 13.08
CA ILE A 39 -31.27 28.03 12.87
C ILE A 39 -32.41 28.96 12.46
N ILE A 40 -32.62 30.03 13.23
CA ILE A 40 -33.62 31.06 12.93
C ILE A 40 -32.91 32.33 12.53
N LYS A 41 -33.31 32.92 11.40
CA LYS A 41 -32.96 34.29 11.05
C LYS A 41 -34.13 35.21 11.34
N TYR A 42 -33.89 36.24 12.15
CA TYR A 42 -34.88 37.25 12.50
C TYR A 42 -34.78 38.45 11.58
N LYS A 43 -35.92 39.10 11.31
CA LYS A 43 -35.94 40.42 10.66
C LYS A 43 -35.28 41.48 11.55
N ASP A 44 -34.82 42.56 10.93
CA ASP A 44 -34.16 43.65 11.65
C ASP A 44 -35.06 44.26 12.73
N ASN A 45 -34.49 44.50 13.91
CA ASN A 45 -35.17 45.05 15.10
C ASN A 45 -36.24 44.15 15.74
N THR A 46 -36.27 42.85 15.43
CA THR A 46 -37.15 41.89 16.10
C THR A 46 -36.81 41.70 17.58
N ASP A 47 -37.81 41.80 18.45
CA ASP A 47 -37.72 41.35 19.84
C ASP A 47 -37.96 39.83 19.93
N LYS A 48 -36.87 39.08 20.10
CA LYS A 48 -36.87 37.61 20.11
C LYS A 48 -37.70 37.03 21.26
N ASP A 49 -37.83 37.75 22.38
CA ASP A 49 -38.62 37.30 23.52
C ASP A 49 -40.12 37.29 23.20
N ILE A 50 -40.58 38.14 22.26
CA ILE A 50 -41.97 38.16 21.79
C ILE A 50 -42.26 36.91 20.95
N VAL A 51 -41.34 36.53 20.07
CA VAL A 51 -41.47 35.33 19.23
C VAL A 51 -41.64 34.08 20.10
N TYR A 52 -40.76 33.85 21.08
CA TYR A 52 -40.86 32.67 21.94
C TYR A 52 -42.11 32.70 22.84
N LYS A 53 -42.53 33.89 23.30
CA LYS A 53 -43.80 34.02 24.05
C LYS A 53 -45.01 33.68 23.20
N ASN A 54 -45.01 34.01 21.92
CA ASN A 54 -46.13 33.69 21.02
C ASN A 54 -46.21 32.19 20.75
N ILE A 55 -45.07 31.53 20.55
CA ILE A 55 -45.02 30.07 20.37
C ILE A 55 -45.47 29.33 21.64
N ASN A 56 -44.95 29.70 22.81
CA ASN A 56 -45.33 29.09 24.09
C ASN A 56 -46.79 29.37 24.52
N LYS A 57 -47.50 30.29 23.85
CA LYS A 57 -48.95 30.47 24.04
C LYS A 57 -49.78 29.52 23.20
N LYS A 58 -49.27 29.09 22.06
CA LYS A 58 -49.96 28.20 21.12
C LYS A 58 -49.70 26.73 21.42
N HIS A 59 -48.54 26.42 22.00
CA HIS A 59 -48.08 25.06 22.26
C HIS A 59 -47.77 24.85 23.74
N ASP A 60 -48.41 23.85 24.34
CA ASP A 60 -48.13 23.42 25.71
C ASP A 60 -46.91 22.47 25.74
N ASN A 61 -46.15 22.49 26.83
CA ASN A 61 -44.97 21.63 27.06
C ASN A 61 -43.82 21.78 26.04
N ILE A 62 -43.68 22.94 25.42
CA ILE A 62 -42.53 23.29 24.58
C ILE A 62 -41.47 24.03 25.40
N LYS A 63 -40.21 23.69 25.17
CA LYS A 63 -39.05 24.41 25.67
C LYS A 63 -38.18 24.85 24.51
N ILE A 64 -37.92 26.15 24.41
CA ILE A 64 -37.00 26.74 23.44
C ILE A 64 -35.78 27.27 24.17
N ASP A 65 -34.63 26.66 23.93
CA ASP A 65 -33.34 27.11 24.47
C ASP A 65 -32.49 27.71 23.34
N THR A 66 -32.02 28.95 23.50
CA THR A 66 -31.01 29.51 22.59
C THR A 66 -29.64 28.93 22.94
N LEU A 67 -29.06 28.17 22.01
CA LEU A 67 -27.76 27.53 22.18
C LEU A 67 -26.61 28.47 21.79
N GLU A 68 -26.75 29.18 20.68
CA GLU A 68 -25.70 30.05 20.15
C GLU A 68 -26.30 31.22 19.37
N LYS A 69 -25.56 32.34 19.31
CA LYS A 69 -25.93 33.54 18.54
C LYS A 69 -24.89 33.78 17.46
N TYR A 70 -25.35 33.96 16.24
CA TYR A 70 -24.53 34.25 15.08
C TYR A 70 -24.64 35.73 14.66
N LYS A 71 -23.81 36.12 13.69
CA LYS A 71 -23.95 37.43 13.03
C LYS A 71 -25.23 37.44 12.18
N ASP A 72 -25.66 38.63 11.77
CA ASP A 72 -26.81 38.83 10.88
C ASP A 72 -28.15 38.36 11.48
N ASN A 73 -28.36 38.65 12.77
CA ASN A 73 -29.59 38.34 13.51
C ASN A 73 -30.02 36.86 13.40
N MET A 74 -29.05 35.93 13.48
CA MET A 74 -29.32 34.49 13.46
C MET A 74 -29.02 33.84 14.81
N ASP A 75 -29.87 32.92 15.25
CA ASP A 75 -29.65 32.11 16.45
C ASP A 75 -29.77 30.62 16.14
N LEU A 76 -28.92 29.80 16.78
CA LEU A 76 -29.13 28.37 16.90
C LEU A 76 -30.00 28.13 18.14
N ILE A 77 -31.15 27.50 17.95
CA ILE A 77 -32.07 27.13 19.02
C ILE A 77 -32.23 25.62 19.11
N LYS A 78 -32.55 25.15 20.31
CA LYS A 78 -33.04 23.80 20.57
C LYS A 78 -34.49 23.88 20.99
N VAL A 79 -35.36 23.21 20.24
CA VAL A 79 -36.78 23.04 20.59
C VAL A 79 -36.97 21.63 21.13
N SER A 80 -37.50 21.51 22.34
CA SER A 80 -37.78 20.25 23.02
C SER A 80 -39.24 20.17 23.41
N GLY A 81 -39.91 19.04 23.18
CA GLY A 81 -41.32 18.85 23.55
C GLY A 81 -42.11 18.03 22.53
N SER A 82 -43.44 18.01 22.70
CA SER A 82 -44.37 17.33 21.79
C SER A 82 -44.82 18.25 20.64
N ASP A 83 -45.22 17.68 19.49
CA ASP A 83 -45.77 18.43 18.35
C ASP A 83 -44.78 19.39 17.65
N LEU A 84 -43.53 18.94 17.49
CA LEU A 84 -42.46 19.72 16.87
C LEU A 84 -42.78 20.18 15.44
N GLU A 85 -43.52 19.39 14.66
CA GLU A 85 -43.91 19.78 13.29
C GLU A 85 -44.77 21.05 13.27
N SER A 86 -45.75 21.13 14.18
CA SER A 86 -46.66 22.27 14.31
C SER A 86 -45.92 23.52 14.84
N VAL A 87 -45.02 23.33 15.80
CA VAL A 87 -44.16 24.42 16.32
C VAL A 87 -43.27 25.01 15.22
N ILE A 88 -42.68 24.16 14.38
CA ILE A 88 -41.84 24.62 13.27
C ILE A 88 -42.68 25.40 12.25
N SER A 89 -43.88 24.92 11.91
CA SER A 89 -44.79 25.63 11.01
C SER A 89 -45.21 27.01 11.55
N ASP A 90 -45.45 27.12 12.86
CA ASP A 90 -45.74 28.40 13.51
C ASP A 90 -44.53 29.34 13.53
N LEU A 91 -43.31 28.82 13.69
CA LEU A 91 -42.08 29.61 13.59
C LEU A 91 -41.84 30.09 12.14
N GLU A 92 -42.07 29.24 11.14
CA GLU A 92 -41.94 29.59 9.72
C GLU A 92 -42.96 30.63 9.27
N SER A 93 -44.12 30.69 9.92
CA SER A 93 -45.19 31.65 9.60
C SER A 93 -45.16 32.94 10.44
N ASP A 94 -44.26 33.06 11.43
CA ASP A 94 -44.14 34.27 12.25
C ASP A 94 -43.63 35.46 11.41
N GLU A 95 -44.33 36.58 11.47
CA GLU A 95 -44.00 37.78 10.68
C GLU A 95 -42.64 38.40 11.02
N ASN A 96 -42.06 38.06 12.17
CA ASN A 96 -40.78 38.57 12.64
C ASN A 96 -39.58 37.68 12.27
N ILE A 97 -39.85 36.51 11.69
CA ILE A 97 -38.86 35.54 11.22
C ILE A 97 -38.68 35.68 9.70
N GLU A 98 -37.44 35.71 9.24
CA GLU A 98 -37.08 35.72 7.82
C GLU A 98 -37.04 34.28 7.28
N PHE A 99 -36.40 33.37 8.02
CA PHE A 99 -36.49 31.93 7.76
C PHE A 99 -36.19 31.11 9.02
N VAL A 100 -36.69 29.88 8.99
CA VAL A 100 -36.31 28.79 9.90
C VAL A 100 -35.69 27.70 9.05
N GLN A 101 -34.58 27.13 9.49
CA GLN A 101 -34.01 25.94 8.87
C GLN A 101 -33.54 24.97 9.94
N GLN A 102 -33.46 23.68 9.60
CA GLN A 102 -32.81 22.70 10.47
C GLN A 102 -31.31 22.99 10.55
N ASP A 103 -30.71 22.71 11.70
CA ASP A 103 -29.25 22.63 11.84
C ASP A 103 -28.76 21.38 11.09
N TYR A 104 -28.55 21.53 9.78
CA TYR A 104 -28.14 20.44 8.93
C TYR A 104 -26.75 19.94 9.33
N VAL A 105 -26.62 18.62 9.45
CA VAL A 105 -25.31 17.99 9.57
C VAL A 105 -24.56 18.21 8.26
N LEU A 106 -23.61 19.14 8.28
CA LEU A 106 -22.68 19.33 7.17
C LEU A 106 -21.62 18.23 7.25
N ASN A 107 -21.76 17.23 6.40
CA ASN A 107 -20.70 16.26 6.18
C ASN A 107 -19.65 16.91 5.28
N CYS A 108 -18.37 16.90 5.67
CA CYS A 108 -17.36 16.88 4.62
C CYS A 108 -17.52 15.51 3.96
N GLU A 109 -17.71 15.47 2.63
CA GLU A 109 -17.38 14.24 1.95
C GLU A 109 -15.96 13.92 2.39
N ASN A 110 -15.77 12.75 3.01
CA ASN A 110 -14.45 12.17 3.01
C ASN A 110 -14.14 12.00 1.53
N VAL A 111 -13.39 12.94 0.95
CA VAL A 111 -12.67 12.73 -0.29
C VAL A 111 -11.55 11.72 0.04
N TYR A 112 -11.94 10.51 0.46
CA TYR A 112 -11.29 9.36 -0.10
C TYR A 112 -11.61 9.50 -1.58
N ASN A 113 -10.65 10.01 -2.35
CA ASN A 113 -10.64 9.75 -3.79
C ASN A 113 -11.09 8.29 -3.91
N THR A 114 -12.23 8.06 -4.55
CA THR A 114 -12.65 6.71 -4.87
C THR A 114 -11.57 6.17 -5.79
N ILE A 115 -10.53 5.52 -5.24
CA ILE A 115 -9.54 4.71 -5.97
C ILE A 115 -10.23 3.42 -6.42
N THR A 116 -11.54 3.49 -6.67
CA THR A 116 -12.30 2.43 -7.28
C THR A 116 -12.24 2.72 -8.77
N PRO A 117 -11.57 1.87 -9.54
CA PRO A 117 -11.44 2.03 -10.97
C PRO A 117 -12.82 2.18 -11.63
N THR A 118 -12.88 3.06 -12.62
CA THR A 118 -14.08 3.34 -13.42
C THR A 118 -14.19 2.44 -14.65
N ASP A 119 -13.30 1.46 -14.77
CA ASP A 119 -13.26 0.44 -15.83
C ASP A 119 -14.58 -0.32 -15.94
N SER A 120 -15.06 -0.49 -17.18
CA SER A 120 -16.44 -0.91 -17.48
C SER A 120 -16.86 -2.25 -16.85
N TYR A 121 -15.91 -3.15 -16.61
CA TYR A 121 -16.13 -4.46 -16.02
C TYR A 121 -15.61 -4.59 -14.58
N PHE A 122 -15.13 -3.51 -13.95
CA PHE A 122 -14.60 -3.54 -12.58
C PHE A 122 -15.63 -4.09 -11.57
N SER A 123 -16.91 -3.79 -11.77
CA SER A 123 -18.00 -4.29 -10.91
C SER A 123 -18.13 -5.82 -10.87
N TYR A 124 -17.63 -6.52 -11.89
CA TYR A 124 -17.57 -7.99 -11.95
C TYR A 124 -16.32 -8.58 -11.27
N GLN A 125 -15.35 -7.76 -10.87
CA GLN A 125 -14.11 -8.21 -10.24
C GLN A 125 -14.26 -8.34 -8.73
N TRP A 126 -15.14 -9.24 -8.29
CA TRP A 126 -15.43 -9.46 -6.86
C TRP A 126 -14.19 -9.79 -6.04
N GLY A 127 -13.18 -10.45 -6.63
CA GLY A 127 -11.91 -10.73 -5.95
C GLY A 127 -11.15 -9.48 -5.51
N LEU A 128 -11.33 -8.36 -6.22
CA LEU A 128 -10.75 -7.05 -5.89
C LEU A 128 -11.67 -6.24 -4.97
N LYS A 129 -12.96 -6.19 -5.31
CA LYS A 129 -13.98 -5.59 -4.45
C LYS A 129 -15.28 -6.38 -4.44
N ASN A 130 -15.59 -6.98 -3.30
CA ASN A 130 -16.81 -7.71 -3.06
C ASN A 130 -17.77 -6.86 -2.22
N ASN A 131 -18.81 -6.33 -2.85
CA ASN A 131 -19.88 -5.60 -2.17
C ASN A 131 -21.14 -6.48 -1.96
N GLY A 132 -21.03 -7.79 -2.20
CA GLY A 132 -22.17 -8.70 -2.26
C GLY A 132 -22.91 -8.66 -3.60
N GLN A 133 -22.24 -8.24 -4.67
CA GLN A 133 -22.83 -8.16 -6.00
C GLN A 133 -23.31 -9.53 -6.52
N LEU A 134 -24.28 -9.51 -7.43
CA LEU A 134 -24.75 -10.69 -8.15
C LEU A 134 -23.86 -10.97 -9.36
N ILE A 135 -23.02 -11.99 -9.27
CA ILE A 135 -22.22 -12.51 -10.40
C ILE A 135 -22.48 -14.01 -10.47
N GLY A 136 -23.56 -14.39 -11.17
CA GLY A 136 -24.14 -15.74 -11.10
C GLY A 136 -24.86 -16.01 -9.77
N ASN A 137 -24.17 -15.81 -8.64
CA ASN A 137 -24.72 -15.85 -7.28
C ASN A 137 -24.38 -14.57 -6.51
N TYR A 138 -25.10 -14.31 -5.41
CA TYR A 138 -24.73 -13.24 -4.49
C TYR A 138 -23.44 -13.60 -3.73
N GLY A 139 -22.47 -12.69 -3.76
CA GLY A 139 -21.26 -12.79 -2.95
C GLY A 139 -21.50 -12.51 -1.47
N VAL A 140 -20.55 -12.92 -0.62
CA VAL A 140 -20.47 -12.46 0.77
C VAL A 140 -19.63 -11.20 0.79
N LYS A 141 -20.23 -10.08 1.19
CA LYS A 141 -19.58 -8.77 1.25
C LYS A 141 -18.25 -8.84 2.03
N ASP A 142 -17.25 -8.13 1.51
CA ASP A 142 -15.89 -7.99 2.07
C ASP A 142 -15.08 -9.31 2.15
N VAL A 143 -15.55 -10.38 1.48
CA VAL A 143 -14.72 -11.54 1.14
C VAL A 143 -14.04 -11.26 -0.19
N ASP A 144 -12.97 -10.47 -0.12
CA ASP A 144 -12.09 -10.05 -1.21
C ASP A 144 -10.64 -9.90 -0.70
N ILE A 145 -9.69 -9.54 -1.58
CA ILE A 145 -8.29 -9.32 -1.18
C ILE A 145 -8.05 -7.97 -0.51
N ASN A 146 -9.10 -7.18 -0.29
CA ASN A 146 -9.06 -5.85 0.30
C ASN A 146 -8.12 -4.88 -0.44
N VAL A 147 -8.19 -4.87 -1.79
CA VAL A 147 -7.26 -4.08 -2.62
C VAL A 147 -7.55 -2.58 -2.58
N ILE A 148 -8.82 -2.17 -2.42
CA ILE A 148 -9.21 -0.76 -2.47
C ILE A 148 -8.49 0.07 -1.39
N PRO A 149 -8.44 -0.34 -0.10
CA PRO A 149 -7.59 0.33 0.88
C PRO A 149 -6.10 0.23 0.56
N ALA A 150 -5.62 -0.89 -0.01
CA ALA A 150 -4.20 -1.04 -0.37
C ALA A 150 -3.76 -0.03 -1.44
N TRP A 151 -4.62 0.26 -2.42
CA TRP A 151 -4.37 1.26 -3.46
C TRP A 151 -4.26 2.70 -2.95
N THR A 152 -4.69 2.97 -1.71
CA THR A 152 -4.39 4.27 -1.06
C THR A 152 -2.89 4.44 -0.76
N TYR A 153 -2.14 3.34 -0.71
CA TYR A 153 -0.68 3.34 -0.53
C TYR A 153 0.06 3.21 -1.85
N THR A 154 -0.32 2.24 -2.70
CA THR A 154 0.29 2.05 -4.03
C THR A 154 -0.57 1.19 -4.94
N GLN A 155 -0.53 1.47 -6.24
CA GLN A 155 -1.09 0.65 -7.32
C GLN A 155 0.00 -0.09 -8.12
N GLY A 156 1.22 -0.15 -7.57
CA GLY A 156 2.41 -0.60 -8.28
C GLY A 156 3.23 0.56 -8.86
N SER A 157 4.36 0.21 -9.45
CA SER A 157 5.31 1.13 -10.10
C SER A 157 5.85 0.47 -11.36
N ASP A 158 6.18 1.25 -12.38
CA ASP A 158 6.78 0.75 -13.63
C ASP A 158 8.20 0.23 -13.45
N GLU A 159 8.81 0.51 -12.30
CA GLU A 159 10.07 -0.09 -11.83
C GLU A 159 9.91 -1.57 -11.45
N VAL A 160 8.70 -2.02 -11.13
CA VAL A 160 8.42 -3.43 -10.80
C VAL A 160 8.03 -4.17 -12.06
N ILE A 161 8.85 -5.16 -12.42
CA ILE A 161 8.62 -6.03 -13.58
C ILE A 161 8.19 -7.40 -13.04
N ILE A 162 7.13 -7.96 -13.62
CA ILE A 162 6.62 -9.28 -13.30
C ILE A 162 6.71 -10.15 -14.56
N GLY A 163 7.49 -11.23 -14.48
CA GLY A 163 7.55 -12.26 -15.52
C GLY A 163 6.29 -13.11 -15.50
N VAL A 164 5.55 -13.16 -16.61
CA VAL A 164 4.40 -14.07 -16.78
C VAL A 164 4.90 -15.30 -17.53
N LEU A 165 5.28 -16.33 -16.78
CA LEU A 165 5.77 -17.60 -17.32
C LEU A 165 4.58 -18.50 -17.67
N ASP A 166 4.13 -18.42 -18.92
CA ASP A 166 2.83 -18.97 -19.33
C ASP A 166 2.78 -19.25 -20.85
N SER A 167 1.59 -19.26 -21.44
CA SER A 167 1.35 -19.51 -22.86
C SER A 167 1.74 -18.38 -23.80
N GLY A 168 2.05 -17.19 -23.28
CA GLY A 168 2.19 -15.97 -24.07
C GLY A 168 1.17 -14.92 -23.67
N VAL A 169 1.35 -13.68 -24.14
CA VAL A 169 0.51 -12.54 -23.74
C VAL A 169 0.23 -11.66 -24.94
N TYR A 170 -1.04 -11.36 -25.20
CA TYR A 170 -1.42 -10.41 -26.23
C TYR A 170 -1.01 -8.98 -25.86
N ILE A 171 0.23 -8.61 -26.18
CA ILE A 171 0.86 -7.35 -25.77
C ILE A 171 0.20 -6.08 -26.36
N ASN A 172 -0.60 -6.24 -27.41
CA ASN A 172 -1.35 -5.13 -28.03
C ASN A 172 -2.78 -4.97 -27.49
N HIS A 173 -3.17 -5.71 -26.45
CA HIS A 173 -4.48 -5.57 -25.84
C HIS A 173 -4.69 -4.15 -25.29
N GLU A 174 -5.87 -3.57 -25.52
CA GLU A 174 -6.20 -2.18 -25.14
C GLU A 174 -6.00 -1.91 -23.66
N ASP A 175 -6.19 -2.94 -22.83
CA ASP A 175 -6.06 -2.87 -21.38
C ASP A 175 -4.66 -3.25 -20.84
N LEU A 176 -3.77 -3.81 -21.68
CA LEU A 176 -2.43 -4.28 -21.25
C LEU A 176 -1.25 -3.56 -21.90
N HIS A 177 -1.39 -3.04 -23.11
CA HIS A 177 -0.26 -2.55 -23.90
C HIS A 177 0.62 -1.50 -23.18
N ASN A 178 0.01 -0.63 -22.36
CA ASN A 178 0.76 0.35 -21.58
C ASN A 178 1.61 -0.27 -20.46
N ASN A 179 1.27 -1.47 -20.04
CA ASN A 179 1.89 -2.20 -18.94
C ASN A 179 2.78 -3.35 -19.41
N ILE A 180 3.08 -3.45 -20.70
CA ILE A 180 4.08 -4.40 -21.20
C ILE A 180 5.48 -3.82 -20.98
N TYR A 181 6.39 -4.67 -20.50
CA TYR A 181 7.80 -4.35 -20.35
C TYR A 181 8.46 -4.10 -21.72
N ILE A 182 9.42 -3.18 -21.76
CA ILE A 182 10.22 -2.91 -22.95
C ILE A 182 11.70 -3.00 -22.57
N ASN A 183 12.43 -3.94 -23.17
CA ASN A 183 13.88 -4.01 -23.08
C ASN A 183 14.47 -2.80 -23.81
N LYS A 184 14.97 -1.83 -23.05
CA LYS A 184 15.57 -0.59 -23.60
C LYS A 184 16.98 -0.82 -24.16
N SER A 185 17.54 -2.01 -23.96
CA SER A 185 18.84 -2.39 -24.47
C SER A 185 18.78 -2.97 -25.89
N GLU A 186 17.58 -3.31 -26.37
CA GLU A 186 17.33 -3.81 -27.73
C GLU A 186 16.89 -2.69 -28.69
N ILE A 187 17.31 -2.79 -29.96
CA ILE A 187 16.80 -1.96 -31.05
C ILE A 187 15.78 -2.80 -31.86
N PRO A 188 14.47 -2.52 -31.75
CA PRO A 188 13.46 -3.39 -32.31
C PRO A 188 13.59 -3.68 -33.82
N ASN A 189 13.53 -4.96 -34.18
CA ASN A 189 13.49 -5.49 -35.55
C ASN A 189 14.79 -5.26 -36.35
N ASN A 190 15.94 -5.18 -35.69
CA ASN A 190 17.23 -5.11 -36.38
C ASN A 190 17.85 -6.51 -36.64
N ASN A 191 17.25 -7.57 -36.09
CA ASN A 191 17.74 -8.96 -36.11
C ASN A 191 19.13 -9.14 -35.47
N ILE A 192 19.44 -8.32 -34.47
CA ILE A 192 20.68 -8.36 -33.69
C ILE A 192 20.29 -8.52 -32.23
N ASP A 193 21.10 -9.29 -31.50
CA ASP A 193 21.07 -9.33 -30.03
C ASP A 193 21.97 -8.17 -29.55
N ASP A 194 21.37 -7.01 -29.30
CA ASP A 194 22.10 -5.76 -29.02
C ASP A 194 22.71 -5.76 -27.61
N ASP A 195 22.04 -6.41 -26.67
CA ASP A 195 22.48 -6.53 -25.28
C ASP A 195 23.37 -7.77 -25.02
N ASN A 196 23.53 -8.64 -26.01
CA ASN A 196 24.31 -9.89 -25.99
C ASN A 196 23.83 -10.86 -24.91
N ASN A 197 22.52 -10.92 -24.65
CA ASN A 197 21.92 -11.82 -23.67
C ASN A 197 21.60 -13.22 -24.25
N GLY A 198 21.78 -13.41 -25.56
CA GLY A 198 21.52 -14.65 -26.30
C GLY A 198 20.16 -14.72 -27.00
N TYR A 199 19.36 -13.66 -26.95
CA TYR A 199 17.99 -13.59 -27.46
C TYR A 199 17.83 -12.39 -28.40
N ILE A 200 17.67 -12.65 -29.70
CA ILE A 200 17.64 -11.61 -30.74
C ILE A 200 16.31 -10.85 -30.69
N ASP A 201 16.33 -9.52 -30.58
CA ASP A 201 15.14 -8.67 -30.60
C ASP A 201 14.11 -9.04 -29.50
N ASP A 202 14.56 -9.39 -28.30
CA ASP A 202 13.71 -9.77 -27.14
C ASP A 202 13.02 -8.57 -26.45
N VAL A 203 12.52 -7.64 -27.28
CA VAL A 203 12.01 -6.31 -26.90
C VAL A 203 10.97 -6.36 -25.77
N ASN A 204 10.10 -7.37 -25.75
CA ASN A 204 9.05 -7.49 -24.74
C ASN A 204 9.23 -8.71 -23.82
N GLY A 205 10.19 -9.58 -24.09
CA GLY A 205 10.30 -10.91 -23.52
C GLY A 205 10.60 -11.93 -24.62
N TRP A 206 10.41 -13.22 -24.32
CA TRP A 206 10.84 -14.28 -25.21
C TRP A 206 9.86 -15.46 -25.28
N ASP A 207 9.78 -16.08 -26.46
CA ASP A 207 9.14 -17.36 -26.68
C ASP A 207 10.18 -18.49 -26.64
N PHE A 208 10.17 -19.26 -25.56
CA PHE A 208 11.06 -20.40 -25.34
C PHE A 208 10.63 -21.65 -26.09
N ILE A 209 9.35 -21.80 -26.46
CA ILE A 209 8.86 -22.98 -27.18
C ILE A 209 9.19 -22.88 -28.68
N ASN A 210 9.00 -21.72 -29.30
CA ASN A 210 9.33 -21.47 -30.71
C ASN A 210 10.73 -20.91 -30.92
N ASN A 211 11.36 -20.41 -29.84
CA ASN A 211 12.70 -19.81 -29.84
C ASN A 211 12.80 -18.57 -30.73
N ASP A 212 11.85 -17.64 -30.54
CA ASP A 212 11.78 -16.35 -31.22
C ASP A 212 11.25 -15.24 -30.28
N ASN A 213 11.12 -14.02 -30.80
CA ASN A 213 10.63 -12.86 -30.08
C ASN A 213 9.11 -12.67 -30.17
N SER A 214 8.37 -13.63 -30.73
CA SER A 214 6.91 -13.60 -30.83
C SER A 214 6.28 -14.07 -29.52
N VAL A 215 6.10 -13.16 -28.58
CA VAL A 215 5.48 -13.48 -27.28
C VAL A 215 3.96 -13.73 -27.33
N TYR A 216 3.38 -13.73 -28.54
CA TYR A 216 1.97 -13.99 -28.80
C TYR A 216 1.76 -14.57 -30.22
N ASP A 217 1.22 -15.78 -30.30
CA ASP A 217 0.95 -16.47 -31.56
C ASP A 217 -0.51 -16.37 -31.99
N SER A 218 -1.44 -16.73 -31.09
CA SER A 218 -2.86 -16.74 -31.40
C SER A 218 -3.73 -16.64 -30.15
N PHE A 219 -4.99 -16.25 -30.34
CA PHE A 219 -5.96 -16.19 -29.26
C PHE A 219 -6.20 -17.57 -28.62
N SER A 220 -6.29 -18.64 -29.43
CA SER A 220 -6.57 -19.98 -28.90
C SER A 220 -5.45 -20.55 -28.05
N GLU A 221 -4.21 -20.23 -28.39
CA GLU A 221 -3.04 -20.76 -27.68
C GLU A 221 -2.69 -19.91 -26.46
N ASP A 222 -2.83 -18.58 -26.57
CA ASP A 222 -2.20 -17.66 -25.62
C ASP A 222 -3.21 -16.92 -24.72
N LEU A 223 -4.46 -17.36 -24.74
CA LEU A 223 -5.53 -16.82 -23.91
C LEU A 223 -5.18 -16.90 -22.41
N HIS A 224 -4.57 -18.00 -21.97
CA HIS A 224 -4.32 -18.23 -20.55
C HIS A 224 -3.33 -17.21 -19.97
N GLY A 225 -2.16 -17.03 -20.60
CA GLY A 225 -1.18 -16.04 -20.18
C GLY A 225 -1.70 -14.60 -20.28
N THR A 226 -2.48 -14.28 -21.33
CA THR A 226 -3.16 -12.96 -21.46
C THR A 226 -4.14 -12.72 -20.32
N PHE A 227 -4.94 -13.73 -19.95
CA PHE A 227 -5.90 -13.64 -18.85
C PHE A 227 -5.21 -13.42 -17.50
N VAL A 228 -4.13 -14.15 -17.25
CA VAL A 228 -3.29 -13.99 -16.05
C VAL A 228 -2.66 -12.60 -16.00
N ALA A 229 -2.08 -12.12 -17.11
CA ALA A 229 -1.51 -10.77 -17.20
C ALA A 229 -2.57 -9.68 -16.90
N GLY A 230 -3.81 -9.86 -17.37
CA GLY A 230 -4.94 -8.98 -17.05
C GLY A 230 -5.24 -8.90 -15.56
N ILE A 231 -5.28 -10.03 -14.86
CA ILE A 231 -5.48 -10.05 -13.40
C ILE A 231 -4.37 -9.31 -12.67
N ILE A 232 -3.12 -9.43 -13.13
CA ILE A 232 -1.97 -8.79 -12.51
C ILE A 232 -1.97 -7.28 -12.77
N ALA A 233 -2.05 -6.87 -14.04
CA ALA A 233 -1.68 -5.52 -14.47
C ALA A 233 -2.53 -4.96 -15.62
N ALA A 234 -3.80 -5.38 -15.78
CA ALA A 234 -4.72 -4.59 -16.59
C ALA A 234 -4.74 -3.14 -16.10
N SER A 235 -4.78 -2.20 -17.03
CA SER A 235 -4.66 -0.78 -16.76
C SER A 235 -5.87 -0.30 -15.95
N SER A 236 -5.75 0.82 -15.25
CA SER A 236 -6.95 1.56 -14.82
C SER A 236 -7.15 2.71 -15.79
N ASN A 237 -7.91 2.47 -16.87
CA ASN A 237 -7.99 3.37 -18.02
C ASN A 237 -9.44 3.63 -18.50
N ASN A 238 -10.43 3.24 -17.70
CA ASN A 238 -11.88 3.28 -17.97
C ASN A 238 -12.37 2.24 -18.99
N ILE A 239 -11.54 1.26 -19.37
CA ILE A 239 -11.87 0.24 -20.36
C ILE A 239 -11.68 -1.12 -19.69
N GLY A 240 -12.51 -2.10 -20.04
CA GLY A 240 -12.23 -3.48 -19.62
C GLY A 240 -12.26 -3.65 -18.10
N ILE A 241 -11.19 -4.20 -17.56
CA ILE A 241 -11.02 -4.55 -16.15
C ILE A 241 -9.88 -3.72 -15.52
N CYS A 242 -9.60 -3.92 -14.24
CA CYS A 242 -8.40 -3.37 -13.60
C CYS A 242 -7.58 -4.49 -12.95
N GLY A 243 -6.27 -4.49 -13.15
CA GLY A 243 -5.37 -5.46 -12.51
C GLY A 243 -5.18 -5.17 -11.02
N VAL A 244 -4.63 -6.12 -10.26
CA VAL A 244 -4.26 -5.92 -8.84
C VAL A 244 -3.22 -4.79 -8.69
N ALA A 245 -2.28 -4.71 -9.62
CA ALA A 245 -1.20 -3.72 -9.63
C ALA A 245 -1.14 -3.03 -11.00
N PRO A 246 -2.08 -2.13 -11.33
CA PRO A 246 -2.27 -1.60 -12.68
C PRO A 246 -1.13 -0.70 -13.17
N ASN A 247 -0.10 -0.44 -12.36
CA ASN A 247 1.06 0.39 -12.73
C ASN A 247 2.37 -0.40 -12.89
N VAL A 248 2.37 -1.73 -12.73
CA VAL A 248 3.57 -2.57 -12.92
C VAL A 248 3.79 -2.92 -14.39
N LYS A 249 4.97 -3.46 -14.72
CA LYS A 249 5.26 -3.99 -16.05
C LYS A 249 5.18 -5.52 -16.10
N ILE A 250 4.64 -6.04 -17.19
CA ILE A 250 4.57 -7.47 -17.50
C ILE A 250 5.62 -7.79 -18.56
N MET A 251 6.49 -8.75 -18.26
CA MET A 251 7.34 -9.39 -19.26
C MET A 251 6.76 -10.78 -19.58
N PRO A 252 6.22 -11.01 -20.78
CA PRO A 252 5.81 -12.35 -21.19
C PRO A 252 7.01 -13.29 -21.32
N LEU A 253 6.89 -14.46 -20.72
CA LEU A 253 7.86 -15.55 -20.80
C LEU A 253 7.12 -16.78 -21.32
N LYS A 254 7.03 -16.92 -22.64
CA LYS A 254 6.18 -17.95 -23.26
C LYS A 254 6.91 -19.28 -23.29
N PHE A 255 6.31 -20.33 -22.72
CA PHE A 255 6.88 -21.69 -22.75
C PHE A 255 5.81 -22.78 -22.94
N ILE A 256 4.54 -22.38 -23.00
CA ILE A 256 3.39 -23.26 -23.26
C ILE A 256 2.81 -22.87 -24.63
N SER A 257 2.45 -23.87 -25.43
CA SER A 257 1.56 -23.72 -26.58
C SER A 257 0.39 -24.68 -26.41
N ASP A 258 -0.81 -24.19 -26.70
CA ASP A 258 -2.10 -24.88 -26.52
C ASP A 258 -2.35 -25.36 -25.08
N THR A 259 -1.78 -26.52 -24.70
CA THR A 259 -1.93 -27.12 -23.36
C THR A 259 -0.64 -27.71 -22.79
N GLN A 260 0.48 -27.58 -23.51
CA GLN A 260 1.72 -28.27 -23.19
C GLN A 260 2.92 -27.33 -23.22
N GLY A 261 3.83 -27.54 -22.28
CA GLY A 261 5.14 -26.91 -22.22
C GLY A 261 6.14 -27.87 -21.59
N HIS A 262 7.43 -27.68 -21.86
CA HIS A 262 8.47 -28.54 -21.33
C HIS A 262 9.18 -27.92 -20.14
N THR A 263 9.65 -28.79 -19.23
CA THR A 263 10.46 -28.38 -18.07
C THR A 263 11.73 -27.65 -18.48
N SER A 264 12.35 -28.04 -19.59
CA SER A 264 13.55 -27.37 -20.12
C SER A 264 13.27 -25.90 -20.44
N ASP A 265 12.09 -25.61 -21.01
CA ASP A 265 11.74 -24.28 -21.47
C ASP A 265 11.34 -23.40 -20.28
N ALA A 266 10.62 -23.97 -19.31
CA ALA A 266 10.37 -23.32 -18.02
C ALA A 266 11.68 -22.95 -17.30
N ILE A 267 12.68 -23.84 -17.27
CA ILE A 267 13.98 -23.56 -16.64
C ILE A 267 14.72 -22.44 -17.39
N ARG A 268 14.79 -22.52 -18.73
CA ARG A 268 15.41 -21.45 -19.54
C ARG A 268 14.75 -20.10 -19.32
N ALA A 269 13.42 -20.07 -19.25
CA ALA A 269 12.66 -18.85 -19.02
C ALA A 269 12.90 -18.27 -17.62
N ILE A 270 13.02 -19.13 -16.61
CA ILE A 270 13.36 -18.75 -15.24
C ILE A 270 14.78 -18.16 -15.17
N GLU A 271 15.76 -18.79 -15.83
CA GLU A 271 17.15 -18.30 -15.89
C GLU A 271 17.26 -16.98 -16.66
N TYR A 272 16.52 -16.84 -17.77
CA TYR A 272 16.40 -15.60 -18.52
C TYR A 272 15.80 -14.47 -17.68
N ALA A 273 14.71 -14.74 -16.95
CA ALA A 273 14.13 -13.76 -16.05
C ALA A 273 15.13 -13.32 -14.96
N GLU A 274 15.94 -14.24 -14.43
CA GLU A 274 17.02 -13.89 -13.50
C GLU A 274 18.08 -12.99 -14.16
N SER A 275 18.52 -13.30 -15.39
CA SER A 275 19.51 -12.48 -16.09
C SER A 275 18.99 -11.08 -16.43
N MET A 276 17.69 -10.95 -16.69
CA MET A 276 17.01 -9.68 -16.89
C MET A 276 16.76 -8.90 -15.58
N GLY A 277 17.09 -9.49 -14.42
CA GLY A 277 16.93 -8.86 -13.12
C GLY A 277 15.49 -8.79 -12.61
N ILE A 278 14.63 -9.73 -13.03
CA ILE A 278 13.22 -9.76 -12.65
C ILE A 278 13.07 -10.41 -11.28
N ASP A 279 12.43 -9.71 -10.35
CA ASP A 279 12.26 -10.17 -8.96
C ASP A 279 11.04 -11.08 -8.75
N ILE A 280 10.03 -11.01 -9.63
CA ILE A 280 8.76 -11.72 -9.47
C ILE A 280 8.40 -12.46 -10.76
N ILE A 281 8.19 -13.78 -10.65
CA ILE A 281 7.68 -14.61 -11.74
C ILE A 281 6.36 -15.24 -11.31
N ASN A 282 5.32 -15.08 -12.13
CA ASN A 282 4.05 -15.77 -11.97
C ASN A 282 4.07 -17.09 -12.73
N CYS A 283 3.74 -18.19 -12.05
CA CYS A 283 3.67 -19.54 -12.62
C CYS A 283 2.27 -20.13 -12.43
N SER A 284 1.33 -19.79 -13.32
CA SER A 284 -0.07 -20.28 -13.27
C SER A 284 -0.24 -21.65 -13.92
N TRP A 285 0.73 -22.54 -13.74
CA TRP A 285 0.78 -23.86 -14.36
C TRP A 285 1.30 -24.89 -13.37
N GLY A 286 1.11 -26.16 -13.71
CA GLY A 286 1.54 -27.26 -12.85
C GLY A 286 1.55 -28.59 -13.57
N GLY A 287 2.11 -29.59 -12.89
CA GLY A 287 2.15 -30.96 -13.37
C GLY A 287 2.04 -31.95 -12.22
N LEU A 288 1.65 -33.18 -12.53
CA LEU A 288 1.42 -34.24 -11.54
C LEU A 288 2.72 -34.87 -11.00
N ASN A 289 3.83 -34.70 -11.72
CA ASN A 289 5.09 -35.35 -11.42
C ASN A 289 6.02 -34.45 -10.59
N TYR A 290 6.72 -35.05 -9.62
CA TYR A 290 7.78 -34.35 -8.90
C TYR A 290 8.95 -34.01 -9.83
N ASN A 291 9.25 -32.73 -9.96
CA ASN A 291 10.23 -32.23 -10.91
C ASN A 291 11.53 -31.78 -10.22
N LYS A 292 12.54 -32.67 -10.20
CA LYS A 292 13.84 -32.39 -9.56
C LYS A 292 14.62 -31.27 -10.23
N ALA A 293 14.58 -31.20 -11.56
CA ALA A 293 15.32 -30.22 -12.33
C ALA A 293 14.75 -28.81 -12.07
N LEU A 294 13.44 -28.66 -12.20
CA LEU A 294 12.74 -27.40 -11.93
C LEU A 294 12.95 -26.95 -10.47
N LYS A 295 12.85 -27.87 -9.50
CA LYS A 295 13.14 -27.55 -8.10
C LYS A 295 14.58 -27.05 -7.91
N SER A 296 15.56 -27.61 -8.62
CA SER A 296 16.94 -27.15 -8.54
C SER A 296 17.08 -25.72 -9.06
N ALA A 297 16.54 -25.43 -10.24
CA ALA A 297 16.56 -24.09 -10.84
C ALA A 297 15.87 -23.06 -9.93
N MET A 298 14.69 -23.40 -9.40
CA MET A 298 13.98 -22.54 -8.46
C MET A 298 14.75 -22.33 -7.15
N ASN A 299 15.43 -23.35 -6.62
CA ASN A 299 16.20 -23.23 -5.37
C ASN A 299 17.43 -22.33 -5.52
N ASP A 300 18.07 -22.34 -6.68
CA ASP A 300 19.21 -21.46 -6.94
C ASP A 300 18.79 -19.99 -6.94
N ILE A 301 17.56 -19.71 -7.38
CA ILE A 301 16.92 -18.39 -7.30
C ILE A 301 16.40 -18.09 -5.89
N GLN A 302 15.77 -19.06 -5.22
CA GLN A 302 15.18 -18.90 -3.89
C GLN A 302 16.20 -18.62 -2.79
N LYS A 303 17.51 -18.84 -3.03
CA LYS A 303 18.59 -18.50 -2.07
C LYS A 303 18.61 -17.03 -1.64
N ARG A 304 17.88 -16.13 -2.31
CA ARG A 304 17.75 -14.71 -1.92
C ARG A 304 16.49 -14.36 -1.14
N CYS A 305 15.60 -15.32 -0.87
CA CYS A 305 14.44 -15.08 -0.01
C CYS A 305 14.78 -15.38 1.45
N TYR A 306 14.77 -14.34 2.28
CA TYR A 306 15.10 -14.42 3.71
C TYR A 306 13.82 -14.35 4.54
N SER A 307 13.55 -15.40 5.32
CA SER A 307 12.43 -15.40 6.27
C SER A 307 12.88 -15.83 7.66
N VAL A 308 12.49 -15.03 8.65
CA VAL A 308 12.58 -15.32 10.07
C VAL A 308 11.19 -15.47 10.70
N GLY A 309 10.11 -15.44 9.90
CA GLY A 309 8.73 -15.68 10.35
C GLY A 309 7.98 -14.45 10.85
N ASN A 310 8.62 -13.27 10.81
CA ASN A 310 7.98 -11.98 11.12
C ASN A 310 7.84 -11.17 9.83
N GLN A 311 6.60 -10.86 9.44
CA GLN A 311 6.30 -10.26 8.14
C GLN A 311 7.05 -8.94 7.87
N VAL A 312 7.15 -8.05 8.88
CA VAL A 312 7.85 -6.77 8.72
C VAL A 312 9.35 -7.00 8.53
N LEU A 313 9.95 -7.88 9.34
CA LEU A 313 11.37 -8.21 9.20
C LEU A 313 11.65 -8.88 7.86
N ASP A 314 10.81 -9.83 7.46
CA ASP A 314 10.94 -10.55 6.20
C ASP A 314 10.86 -9.57 5.01
N ILE A 315 9.93 -8.60 5.03
CA ILE A 315 9.85 -7.56 3.99
C ILE A 315 11.14 -6.74 3.94
N ILE A 316 11.64 -6.23 5.09
CA ILE A 316 12.85 -5.40 5.12
C ILE A 316 14.07 -6.19 4.66
N LEU A 317 14.21 -7.43 5.11
CA LEU A 317 15.30 -8.32 4.70
C LEU A 317 15.27 -8.53 3.19
N ASN A 318 14.12 -8.90 2.63
CA ASN A 318 14.01 -9.15 1.19
C ASN A 318 14.11 -7.87 0.35
N TYR A 319 13.76 -6.70 0.88
CA TYR A 319 13.94 -5.44 0.18
C TYR A 319 15.42 -5.05 0.06
N TYR A 320 16.18 -5.15 1.15
CA TYR A 320 17.57 -4.68 1.17
C TYR A 320 18.61 -5.72 0.72
N LEU A 321 18.34 -7.01 0.94
CA LEU A 321 19.37 -8.05 0.75
C LEU A 321 19.39 -8.65 -0.65
N THR A 322 18.27 -8.61 -1.39
CA THR A 322 18.16 -9.12 -2.76
C THR A 322 19.05 -8.34 -3.74
N SER A 323 19.22 -7.03 -3.51
CA SER A 323 20.04 -6.13 -4.32
C SER A 323 21.54 -6.19 -4.03
N ILE A 324 21.97 -6.91 -2.99
CA ILE A 324 23.39 -7.02 -2.67
C ILE A 324 24.11 -7.87 -3.73
N LYS A 325 25.30 -7.42 -4.14
CA LYS A 325 26.15 -8.10 -5.13
C LYS A 325 26.45 -9.56 -4.73
N LYS A 326 26.54 -10.45 -5.74
CA LYS A 326 26.77 -11.90 -5.56
C LYS A 326 28.11 -12.24 -4.87
N ASP A 327 29.07 -11.30 -4.77
CA ASP A 327 30.35 -11.47 -4.06
C ASP A 327 30.21 -11.40 -2.53
N VAL A 328 29.05 -10.98 -2.00
CA VAL A 328 28.78 -10.91 -0.57
C VAL A 328 28.12 -12.20 -0.07
N LYS A 329 28.72 -12.82 0.95
CA LYS A 329 28.13 -13.99 1.64
C LYS A 329 27.05 -13.52 2.62
N ILE A 330 25.79 -13.73 2.29
CA ILE A 330 24.65 -13.37 3.15
C ILE A 330 24.11 -14.62 3.85
N ASN A 331 23.95 -14.55 5.16
CA ASN A 331 23.37 -15.61 5.97
C ASN A 331 22.33 -15.02 6.93
N VAL A 332 21.07 -15.38 6.73
CA VAL A 332 19.97 -15.02 7.63
C VAL A 332 19.49 -16.28 8.32
N THR A 333 19.54 -16.30 9.65
CA THR A 333 19.11 -17.44 10.46
C THR A 333 18.25 -17.00 11.61
N GLY A 334 17.27 -17.81 11.99
CA GLY A 334 16.45 -17.52 13.16
C GLY A 334 14.97 -17.73 12.95
N LYS A 335 14.23 -17.54 14.04
CA LYS A 335 12.77 -17.55 14.06
C LYS A 335 12.26 -16.48 15.03
N CYS A 336 11.19 -15.82 14.63
CA CYS A 336 10.39 -14.89 15.40
C CYS A 336 8.94 -15.19 15.04
N MET A 337 8.34 -16.16 15.74
CA MET A 337 6.98 -16.62 15.43
C MET A 337 5.91 -15.67 15.98
N TRP A 338 6.27 -14.87 16.97
CA TRP A 338 5.39 -13.96 17.69
C TRP A 338 5.75 -12.50 17.41
N GLY A 339 4.79 -11.61 17.65
CA GLY A 339 4.96 -10.17 17.45
C GLY A 339 6.03 -9.56 18.36
N ILE A 340 6.63 -8.48 17.88
CA ILE A 340 7.58 -7.65 18.62
C ILE A 340 6.76 -6.47 19.14
N LYS A 341 6.89 -6.13 20.43
CA LYS A 341 6.11 -5.06 21.08
C LYS A 341 6.67 -3.67 20.73
N VAL A 342 6.68 -3.38 19.44
CA VAL A 342 7.11 -2.15 18.79
C VAL A 342 6.21 -2.00 17.57
N ASP A 343 5.68 -0.82 17.31
CA ASP A 343 4.86 -0.61 16.11
C ASP A 343 5.68 -0.81 14.82
N ASN A 344 4.98 -1.11 13.72
CA ASN A 344 5.62 -1.43 12.44
C ASN A 344 6.51 -0.30 11.92
N VAL A 345 6.18 0.98 12.19
CA VAL A 345 6.96 2.14 11.73
C VAL A 345 8.30 2.22 12.46
N ASN A 346 8.28 2.02 13.78
CA ASN A 346 9.48 1.98 14.60
C ASN A 346 10.34 0.75 14.29
N LEU A 347 9.73 -0.41 14.02
CA LEU A 347 10.42 -1.60 13.51
C LEU A 347 11.13 -1.31 12.18
N CYS A 348 10.42 -0.75 11.20
CA CYS A 348 11.02 -0.33 9.93
C CYS A 348 12.19 0.64 10.16
N THR A 349 12.02 1.62 11.04
CA THR A 349 13.07 2.59 11.36
C THR A 349 14.33 1.91 11.92
N ILE A 350 14.17 0.98 12.87
CA ILE A 350 15.31 0.28 13.48
C ILE A 350 16.05 -0.56 12.43
N PHE A 351 15.34 -1.43 11.74
CA PHE A 351 15.95 -2.46 10.91
C PHE A 351 16.45 -1.93 9.58
N SER A 352 15.69 -1.06 8.91
CA SER A 352 16.10 -0.48 7.63
C SER A 352 17.39 0.31 7.78
N ASN A 353 17.53 1.11 8.85
CA ASN A 353 18.77 1.84 9.11
C ASN A 353 19.96 0.92 9.39
N LEU A 354 19.76 -0.15 10.16
CA LEU A 354 20.85 -1.08 10.48
C LEU A 354 21.30 -1.88 9.25
N ILE A 355 20.36 -2.38 8.46
CA ILE A 355 20.65 -3.16 7.26
C ILE A 355 21.25 -2.25 6.18
N GLN A 356 20.70 -1.06 5.96
CA GLN A 356 21.24 -0.09 5.00
C GLN A 356 22.70 0.27 5.34
N ASN A 357 23.02 0.52 6.62
CA ASN A 357 24.41 0.78 7.02
C ASN A 357 25.33 -0.40 6.69
N ALA A 358 24.87 -1.64 6.89
CA ALA A 358 25.65 -2.82 6.52
C ALA A 358 25.83 -2.95 5.00
N VAL A 359 24.76 -2.74 4.22
CA VAL A 359 24.78 -2.78 2.74
C VAL A 359 25.73 -1.73 2.18
N GLU A 360 25.66 -0.50 2.67
CA GLU A 360 26.56 0.59 2.25
C GLU A 360 28.03 0.24 2.49
N GLU A 361 28.36 -0.33 3.66
CA GLU A 361 29.72 -0.71 3.99
C GLU A 361 30.23 -1.86 3.09
N LEU A 362 29.37 -2.83 2.79
CA LEU A 362 29.69 -3.98 1.93
C LEU A 362 29.83 -3.57 0.45
N SER A 363 29.31 -2.41 0.06
CA SER A 363 29.51 -1.85 -1.28
C SER A 363 30.92 -1.27 -1.51
N ILE A 364 31.69 -1.03 -0.44
CA ILE A 364 33.04 -0.45 -0.51
C ILE A 364 34.05 -1.51 -1.01
N GLU A 365 34.89 -1.16 -1.99
CA GLU A 365 35.86 -2.09 -2.61
C GLU A 365 36.95 -2.59 -1.65
N SER A 366 37.35 -1.77 -0.67
CA SER A 366 38.40 -2.12 0.30
C SER A 366 37.93 -3.03 1.46
N THR A 367 36.73 -3.62 1.32
CA THR A 367 36.21 -4.63 2.25
C THR A 367 36.61 -6.02 1.75
N GLU A 368 37.60 -6.63 2.41
CA GLU A 368 38.02 -8.01 2.16
C GLU A 368 37.01 -8.99 2.80
N ASP A 369 36.79 -10.15 2.17
CA ASP A 369 35.84 -11.19 2.62
C ASP A 369 34.46 -10.61 3.02
N LYS A 370 33.70 -10.11 2.04
CA LYS A 370 32.39 -9.49 2.28
C LYS A 370 31.36 -10.49 2.78
N TYR A 371 30.81 -10.24 3.97
CA TYR A 371 29.72 -11.05 4.50
C TYR A 371 28.76 -10.24 5.38
N LEU A 372 27.52 -10.73 5.45
CA LEU A 372 26.45 -10.21 6.29
C LEU A 372 25.73 -11.37 6.97
N ASN A 373 25.83 -11.43 8.30
CA ASN A 373 25.12 -12.40 9.13
C ASN A 373 24.03 -11.69 9.92
N ILE A 374 22.78 -12.11 9.71
CA ILE A 374 21.63 -11.65 10.50
C ILE A 374 21.08 -12.84 11.28
N THR A 375 21.03 -12.70 12.59
CA THR A 375 20.50 -13.74 13.48
C THR A 375 19.34 -13.19 14.29
N VAL A 376 18.18 -13.84 14.19
CA VAL A 376 16.99 -13.51 14.99
C VAL A 376 16.73 -14.63 15.99
N ARG A 377 16.78 -14.32 17.28
CA ARG A 377 16.53 -15.27 18.35
C ARG A 377 15.37 -14.81 19.20
N GLU A 378 14.38 -15.67 19.30
CA GLU A 378 13.26 -15.49 20.19
C GLU A 378 13.57 -16.14 21.56
N GLY A 379 13.47 -15.34 22.61
CA GLY A 379 13.47 -15.78 24.01
C GLY A 379 12.05 -15.79 24.60
N ASN A 380 11.94 -16.00 25.91
CA ASN A 380 10.64 -16.06 26.59
C ASN A 380 9.89 -14.71 26.50
N ASP A 381 10.56 -13.61 26.83
CA ASP A 381 9.95 -12.27 26.91
C ASP A 381 10.63 -11.24 25.99
N TYR A 382 11.56 -11.68 25.14
CA TYR A 382 12.34 -10.81 24.29
C TYR A 382 12.62 -11.43 22.92
N VAL A 383 12.88 -10.56 21.95
CA VAL A 383 13.45 -10.92 20.65
C VAL A 383 14.82 -10.23 20.54
N ARG A 384 15.86 -11.04 20.33
CA ARG A 384 17.23 -10.58 20.13
C ARG A 384 17.57 -10.67 18.64
N ILE A 385 17.85 -9.53 18.03
CA ILE A 385 18.35 -9.43 16.67
C ILE A 385 19.82 -9.05 16.72
N GLU A 386 20.62 -9.76 15.93
CA GLU A 386 22.04 -9.54 15.80
C GLU A 386 22.40 -9.40 14.32
N ILE A 387 23.01 -8.27 13.97
CA ILE A 387 23.48 -7.96 12.61
C ILE A 387 24.99 -7.82 12.69
N ILE A 388 25.70 -8.64 11.91
CA ILE A 388 27.16 -8.64 11.84
C ILE A 388 27.58 -8.53 10.38
N ASN A 389 28.38 -7.53 10.04
CA ASN A 389 28.97 -7.39 8.71
C ASN A 389 30.47 -7.13 8.78
N SER A 390 31.20 -7.58 7.76
CA SER A 390 32.59 -7.13 7.57
C SER A 390 32.63 -5.64 7.23
N ILE A 391 33.70 -4.97 7.66
CA ILE A 391 33.95 -3.55 7.40
C ILE A 391 35.23 -3.36 6.59
N SER A 392 35.30 -2.26 5.86
CA SER A 392 36.46 -1.89 5.06
C SER A 392 37.70 -1.63 5.94
N ASN A 393 38.88 -1.90 5.37
CA ASN A 393 40.16 -1.65 6.04
C ASN A 393 40.36 -0.17 6.43
N ILE A 394 39.71 0.75 5.71
CA ILE A 394 39.72 2.20 6.00
C ILE A 394 39.05 2.49 7.35
N HIS A 395 37.92 1.82 7.59
CA HIS A 395 37.10 2.01 8.76
C HIS A 395 37.57 1.20 9.97
N ALA A 396 38.16 0.03 9.75
CA ALA A 396 38.79 -0.77 10.79
C ALA A 396 39.89 -0.02 11.56
N ASN A 397 40.62 0.86 10.86
CA ASN A 397 41.73 1.64 11.41
C ASN A 397 41.28 2.92 12.16
N LYS A 398 39.98 3.26 12.13
CA LYS A 398 39.39 4.46 12.74
C LYS A 398 38.37 4.11 13.83
N LYS A 399 38.78 3.25 14.79
CA LYS A 399 37.90 2.73 15.87
C LYS A 399 37.11 3.79 16.66
N GLU A 400 37.67 5.00 16.84
CA GLU A 400 36.99 6.11 17.56
C GLU A 400 36.17 7.03 16.66
N ASP A 401 36.44 7.05 15.34
CA ASP A 401 35.80 7.93 14.36
C ASP A 401 34.63 7.24 13.61
N PHE A 402 34.46 5.93 13.72
CA PHE A 402 33.32 5.23 13.09
C PHE A 402 31.96 5.69 13.65
N PHE A 403 31.95 6.27 14.85
CA PHE A 403 30.78 6.91 15.46
C PHE A 403 30.52 8.35 14.96
N LYS A 404 31.41 8.91 14.11
CA LYS A 404 31.29 10.26 13.50
C LYS A 404 31.69 10.20 12.02
N THR A 405 30.70 10.04 11.14
CA THR A 405 30.90 9.77 9.71
C THR A 405 31.46 10.96 8.92
N GLN A 406 32.41 10.71 8.01
CA GLN A 406 33.01 11.69 7.07
C GLN A 406 32.50 11.49 5.62
N LYS A 407 31.23 11.81 5.31
CA LYS A 407 30.68 11.81 3.92
C LYS A 407 30.30 13.22 3.45
N HIS A 408 30.40 13.48 2.14
CA HIS A 408 30.47 14.83 1.52
C HIS A 408 29.11 15.52 1.23
N ASP A 409 28.01 15.16 1.91
CA ASP A 409 26.68 15.76 1.65
C ASP A 409 25.91 16.18 2.92
N ARG A 410 25.94 17.48 3.24
CA ARG A 410 25.82 18.06 4.59
C ARG A 410 24.41 18.12 5.24
N ARG A 411 23.36 17.48 4.73
CA ARG A 411 22.00 17.75 5.24
C ARG A 411 21.44 16.78 6.29
N ASN A 412 21.82 15.50 6.30
CA ASN A 412 21.21 14.50 7.21
C ASN A 412 22.23 13.55 7.91
N HIS A 413 23.41 14.07 8.29
CA HIS A 413 24.50 13.27 8.87
C HIS A 413 24.22 12.75 10.29
N GLY A 414 24.59 11.50 10.55
CA GLY A 414 24.74 10.94 11.91
C GLY A 414 23.45 10.64 12.66
N ILE A 415 22.29 10.88 12.04
CA ILE A 415 20.99 10.74 12.69
C ILE A 415 20.56 9.27 12.74
N GLY A 416 20.99 8.41 11.79
CA GLY A 416 20.53 7.02 11.66
C GLY A 416 20.71 6.17 12.93
N LEU A 417 21.95 5.89 13.35
CA LEU A 417 22.22 5.06 14.53
C LEU A 417 21.78 5.72 15.86
N GLN A 418 21.80 7.05 15.94
CA GLN A 418 21.30 7.79 17.11
C GLN A 418 19.77 7.72 17.19
N ASN A 419 19.06 7.82 16.06
CA ASN A 419 17.62 7.61 15.96
C ASN A 419 17.28 6.17 16.28
N VAL A 420 18.00 5.19 15.72
CA VAL A 420 17.82 3.77 16.04
C VAL A 420 17.94 3.57 17.55
N LYS A 421 19.00 4.11 18.17
CA LYS A 421 19.18 4.04 19.62
C LYS A 421 18.00 4.67 20.38
N LYS A 422 17.58 5.87 19.97
CA LYS A 422 16.46 6.59 20.59
C LYS A 422 15.15 5.83 20.47
N VAL A 423 14.84 5.31 19.28
CA VAL A 423 13.61 4.53 19.01
C VAL A 423 13.61 3.24 19.82
N ILE A 424 14.73 2.52 19.89
CA ILE A 424 14.84 1.31 20.70
C ILE A 424 14.64 1.63 22.19
N GLN A 425 15.28 2.69 22.70
CA GLN A 425 15.14 3.11 24.10
C GLN A 425 13.72 3.57 24.45
N CYS A 426 13.06 4.33 23.56
CA CYS A 426 11.67 4.75 23.74
C CYS A 426 10.70 3.56 23.79
N ASN A 427 11.05 2.46 23.14
CA ASN A 427 10.29 1.21 23.17
C ASN A 427 10.78 0.21 24.26
N GLY A 428 11.59 0.66 25.22
CA GLY A 428 12.07 -0.16 26.34
C GLY A 428 13.07 -1.26 25.95
N GLY A 429 13.65 -1.19 24.75
CA GLY A 429 14.63 -2.15 24.27
C GLY A 429 16.07 -1.81 24.64
N ILE A 430 16.99 -2.74 24.33
CA ILE A 430 18.43 -2.59 24.54
C ILE A 430 19.11 -2.57 23.18
N PHE A 431 20.04 -1.63 22.99
CA PHE A 431 20.83 -1.52 21.78
C PHE A 431 22.32 -1.42 22.10
N ASN A 432 23.09 -2.37 21.57
CA ASN A 432 24.54 -2.43 21.73
C ASN A 432 25.22 -2.52 20.37
N ILE A 433 26.29 -1.75 20.18
CA ILE A 433 27.15 -1.81 19.00
C ILE A 433 28.57 -2.16 19.44
N LYS A 434 29.26 -2.98 18.65
CA LYS A 434 30.66 -3.34 18.85
C LYS A 434 31.39 -3.38 17.50
N ILE A 435 32.64 -2.92 17.49
CA ILE A 435 33.53 -3.05 16.32
C ILE A 435 34.77 -3.82 16.75
N GLU A 436 34.95 -5.03 16.24
CA GLU A 436 36.09 -5.91 16.57
C GLU A 436 36.50 -6.75 15.38
N ASN A 437 37.81 -6.91 15.18
CA ASN A 437 38.39 -7.79 14.16
C ASN A 437 37.81 -7.57 12.75
N ASN A 438 37.76 -6.31 12.30
CA ASN A 438 37.16 -5.91 11.02
C ASN A 438 35.67 -6.27 10.86
N ASN A 439 34.93 -6.35 11.98
CA ASN A 439 33.49 -6.59 11.96
C ASN A 439 32.76 -5.50 12.72
N PHE A 440 31.65 -5.04 12.15
CA PHE A 440 30.63 -4.28 12.85
C PHE A 440 29.57 -5.26 13.37
N ARG A 441 29.17 -5.10 14.64
CA ARG A 441 28.16 -5.92 15.29
C ARG A 441 27.14 -5.02 15.98
N ALA A 442 25.89 -5.09 15.54
CA ALA A 442 24.75 -4.47 16.20
C ALA A 442 23.88 -5.54 16.85
N ILE A 443 23.54 -5.34 18.13
CA ILE A 443 22.66 -6.21 18.90
C ILE A 443 21.48 -5.37 19.39
N VAL A 444 20.29 -5.75 18.94
CA VAL A 444 19.01 -5.16 19.34
C VAL A 444 18.25 -6.20 20.16
N ILE A 445 17.72 -5.80 21.32
CA ILE A 445 16.84 -6.63 22.13
C ILE A 445 15.55 -5.86 22.35
N LEU A 446 14.43 -6.42 21.90
CA LEU A 446 13.10 -5.82 22.02
C LEU A 446 12.19 -6.73 22.84
N GLN A 447 11.17 -6.16 23.47
CA GLN A 447 10.18 -6.95 24.21
C GLN A 447 9.30 -7.74 23.23
N LYS A 448 9.01 -8.99 23.56
CA LYS A 448 8.06 -9.82 22.83
C LYS A 448 6.62 -9.45 23.21
N GLU A 449 5.67 -9.53 22.28
CA GLU A 449 4.25 -9.37 22.61
C GLU A 449 3.74 -10.51 23.49
N SER A 450 2.99 -10.18 24.54
CA SER A 450 2.43 -11.18 25.47
C SER A 450 1.18 -11.85 24.90
N LEU A 451 0.97 -13.13 25.24
CA LEU A 451 -0.18 -13.97 24.87
C LEU A 451 -1.57 -13.32 25.06
N MET A 452 -1.73 -12.37 25.98
CA MET A 452 -3.03 -11.73 26.25
C MET A 452 -3.38 -10.54 25.33
N MET A 453 -2.45 -10.07 24.50
CA MET A 453 -2.68 -8.93 23.59
C MET A 453 -2.67 -9.30 22.11
N ALA A 454 -2.42 -10.57 21.77
CA ALA A 454 -2.68 -11.06 20.43
C ALA A 454 -4.19 -11.12 20.22
N SER A 455 -4.75 -10.18 19.47
CA SER A 455 -6.11 -10.36 18.93
C SER A 455 -6.17 -11.70 18.20
N PRO A 456 -7.25 -12.49 18.36
CA PRO A 456 -7.47 -13.70 17.59
C PRO A 456 -7.88 -13.30 16.17
N SER A 457 -6.93 -12.79 15.40
CA SER A 457 -7.09 -12.55 13.98
C SER A 457 -5.94 -13.25 13.27
N TYR A 458 -6.31 -14.30 12.54
CA TYR A 458 -5.48 -15.21 11.75
C TYR A 458 -4.86 -16.39 12.50
N GLU A 459 -5.68 -17.44 12.69
CA GLU A 459 -5.19 -18.81 12.49
C GLU A 459 -4.55 -18.86 11.10
N ARG A 460 -3.22 -18.90 11.04
CA ARG A 460 -2.48 -19.16 9.80
C ARG A 460 -2.75 -20.62 9.41
N PRO A 461 -3.15 -20.93 8.16
CA PRO A 461 -3.11 -22.29 7.67
C PRO A 461 -1.67 -22.78 7.78
N GLY A 462 -1.51 -23.96 8.39
CA GLY A 462 -0.22 -24.56 8.65
C GLY A 462 0.64 -24.61 7.38
N VAL A 463 1.82 -24.00 7.45
CA VAL A 463 2.92 -24.30 6.55
C VAL A 463 3.31 -25.74 6.83
N TYR A 464 2.70 -26.67 6.10
CA TYR A 464 3.20 -28.03 6.02
C TYR A 464 4.53 -27.99 5.29
N SER A 465 5.60 -28.05 6.06
CA SER A 465 6.89 -28.52 5.58
C SER A 465 6.74 -29.98 5.11
N ARG A 466 6.98 -30.25 3.83
CA ARG A 466 7.66 -31.47 3.34
C ARG A 466 8.12 -31.30 1.89
#